data_AF-A0A3D5CI98-F1
#
_entry.id   AF-A0A3D5CI98-F1
#
_cell.length_a   1.000
_cell.length_b   1.000
_cell.length_c   1.000
_cell.angle_alpha   90.00
_cell.angle_beta   90.00
_cell.angle_gamma   90.00
#
_symmetry.space_group_name_H-M   'P 1'
#
loop_
_entity.id
_entity.type
_entity.pdbx_description
1 polymer ?
#
loop_
_entity_poly.entity_id
_entity_poly.type
_entity_poly.pdbx_seq_one_letter_code
_entity_poly.pdbx_strand_id
1 'polypeptide(L)'
;QMGLLPRLQPRRFYDLVIEIALIRPGPIQGGAVHPFVRRKLGDEKVTYPHPKLKPVLERTLGVPVFQEQLMQMAVAIGDCTAEDADLLRRAMGSKRGLERIESLREKLYEGMARNDLVGEDADAIYAKIQAFANFGFAESHSLSFGLLVYASSWIKLHYPAAFLAGLLRAQPMGFYSPATLVSDARRHGVEVRRPDLHASGVWAGVEPVLSDRMPTPTGMDACTHRIQPP
;
A
#
# COMPACT_ATOMS: atom_id res chain seq x y z
N GLN A 1 -0.89 -3.95 11.76
CA GLN A 1 -1.66 -3.65 10.53
C GLN A 1 -2.78 -2.65 10.77
N MET A 2 -3.78 -2.94 11.62
CA MET A 2 -4.94 -2.04 11.83
C MET A 2 -4.63 -0.66 12.43
N GLY A 3 -3.51 -0.49 13.16
CA GLY A 3 -3.14 0.79 13.76
C GLY A 3 -2.42 1.78 12.84
N LEU A 4 -2.04 1.38 11.61
CA LEU A 4 -1.28 2.25 10.70
C LEU A 4 -2.21 3.11 9.83
N LEU A 5 -3.30 2.53 9.32
CA LEU A 5 -4.26 3.22 8.44
C LEU A 5 -4.87 4.50 9.09
N PRO A 6 -5.31 4.48 10.37
CA PRO A 6 -5.79 5.70 11.03
C PRO A 6 -4.71 6.78 11.23
N ARG A 7 -3.42 6.39 11.23
CA ARG A 7 -2.29 7.32 11.36
C ARG A 7 -1.90 7.91 10.01
N LEU A 8 -1.84 7.09 8.97
CA LEU A 8 -1.39 7.53 7.64
C LEU A 8 -2.46 8.30 6.86
N GLN A 9 -3.74 8.09 7.19
CA GLN A 9 -4.88 8.83 6.65
C GLN A 9 -4.78 9.02 5.13
N PRO A 10 -4.80 7.94 4.33
CA PRO A 10 -4.55 8.03 2.90
C PRO A 10 -5.55 8.99 2.23
N ARG A 11 -5.02 9.98 1.49
CA ARG A 11 -5.83 11.03 0.84
C ARG A 11 -5.93 10.90 -0.67
N ARG A 12 -5.13 10.01 -1.25
CA ARG A 12 -5.09 9.74 -2.69
C ARG A 12 -4.86 8.27 -2.94
N PHE A 13 -5.25 7.80 -4.12
CA PHE A 13 -5.09 6.42 -4.53
C PHE A 13 -3.68 5.87 -4.27
N TYR A 14 -2.64 6.66 -4.61
CA TYR A 14 -1.26 6.22 -4.45
C TYR A 14 -0.82 6.04 -2.98
N ASP A 15 -1.50 6.66 -2.01
CA ASP A 15 -1.21 6.41 -0.59
C ASP A 15 -1.63 4.97 -0.21
N LEU A 16 -2.73 4.46 -0.77
CA LEU A 16 -3.15 3.05 -0.60
C LEU A 16 -2.11 2.09 -1.19
N VAL A 17 -1.57 2.43 -2.35
CA VAL A 17 -0.52 1.66 -3.05
C VAL A 17 0.74 1.55 -2.19
N ILE A 18 1.13 2.63 -1.51
CA ILE A 18 2.27 2.60 -0.59
C ILE A 18 1.95 1.77 0.66
N GLU A 19 0.77 1.93 1.26
CA GLU A 19 0.40 1.20 2.47
C GLU A 19 0.37 -0.32 2.30
N ILE A 20 -0.15 -0.80 1.16
CA ILE A 20 -0.13 -2.23 0.80
C ILE A 20 1.31 -2.76 0.81
N ALA A 21 2.26 -1.97 0.31
CA ALA A 21 3.67 -2.35 0.28
C ALA A 21 4.34 -2.26 1.66
N LEU A 22 3.95 -1.31 2.52
CA LEU A 22 4.58 -1.08 3.83
C LEU A 22 4.14 -2.04 4.93
N ILE A 23 2.88 -2.49 4.93
CA ILE A 23 2.34 -3.32 6.02
C ILE A 23 2.69 -4.80 5.81
N ARG A 24 4.00 -5.10 5.78
CA ARG A 24 4.55 -6.45 5.64
C ARG A 24 5.74 -6.62 6.60
N PRO A 25 6.06 -7.86 7.05
CA PRO A 25 7.17 -8.08 7.98
C PRO A 25 8.51 -7.53 7.48
N GLY A 26 8.78 -7.66 6.18
CA GLY A 26 10.04 -7.23 5.56
C GLY A 26 10.33 -5.73 5.67
N PRO A 27 9.47 -4.83 5.15
CA PRO A 27 9.67 -3.37 5.28
C PRO A 27 9.75 -2.85 6.72
N ILE A 28 9.10 -3.54 7.67
CA ILE A 28 9.20 -3.22 9.11
C ILE A 28 10.63 -3.52 9.59
N GLN A 29 11.17 -4.68 9.23
CA GLN A 29 12.54 -5.08 9.56
C GLN A 29 13.59 -4.25 8.81
N GLY A 30 13.31 -3.86 7.57
CA GLY A 30 14.17 -3.01 6.73
C GLY A 30 14.13 -1.52 7.10
N GLY A 31 13.43 -1.14 8.17
CA GLY A 31 13.43 0.22 8.71
C GLY A 31 12.73 1.28 7.85
N ALA A 32 12.02 0.89 6.78
CA ALA A 32 11.40 1.84 5.84
C ALA A 32 10.08 2.45 6.35
N VAL A 33 9.35 1.73 7.22
CA VAL A 33 8.02 2.15 7.69
C VAL A 33 8.08 3.42 8.54
N HIS A 34 8.99 3.49 9.51
CA HIS A 34 9.04 4.60 10.45
C HIS A 34 9.43 5.95 9.79
N PRO A 35 10.46 6.03 8.94
CA PRO A 35 10.78 7.26 8.20
C PRO A 35 9.63 7.73 7.31
N PHE A 36 8.97 6.81 6.59
CA PHE A 36 7.84 7.18 5.75
C PHE A 36 6.70 7.78 6.57
N VAL A 37 6.33 7.13 7.68
CA VAL A 37 5.26 7.62 8.57
C VAL A 37 5.59 9.01 9.13
N ARG A 38 6.80 9.22 9.67
CA ARG A 38 7.21 10.53 10.22
C ARG A 38 7.17 11.63 9.16
N ARG A 39 7.65 11.33 7.94
CA ARG A 39 7.63 12.30 6.83
C ARG A 39 6.21 12.60 6.35
N LYS A 40 5.35 11.59 6.30
CA LYS A 40 3.93 11.75 5.94
C LYS A 40 3.18 12.59 6.97
N LEU A 41 3.51 12.44 8.26
CA LEU A 41 2.92 13.21 9.37
C LEU A 41 3.53 14.61 9.55
N GLY A 42 4.63 14.92 8.86
CA GLY A 42 5.34 16.19 9.00
C GLY A 42 6.33 16.27 10.17
N ASP A 43 6.53 15.17 10.90
CA ASP A 43 7.48 15.06 12.02
C ASP A 43 8.95 15.03 11.55
N GLU A 44 9.20 14.73 10.27
CA GLU A 44 10.53 14.66 9.65
C GLU A 44 10.51 15.31 8.27
N LYS A 45 11.53 16.13 7.95
CA LYS A 45 11.67 16.70 6.61
C LYS A 45 11.99 15.61 5.58
N VAL A 46 11.39 15.71 4.40
CA VAL A 46 11.72 14.83 3.28
C VAL A 46 13.12 15.14 2.78
N THR A 47 13.99 14.14 2.80
CA THR A 47 15.35 14.20 2.27
C THR A 47 15.58 13.13 1.21
N TYR A 48 16.51 13.39 0.30
CA TYR A 48 16.92 12.47 -0.74
C TYR A 48 18.43 12.25 -0.63
N PRO A 49 18.93 11.01 -0.75
CA PRO A 49 20.38 10.75 -0.68
C PRO A 49 21.16 11.45 -1.80
N HIS A 50 20.52 11.70 -2.94
CA HIS A 50 21.15 12.36 -4.09
C HIS A 50 20.10 13.05 -4.97
N PRO A 51 20.39 14.18 -5.64
CA PRO A 51 19.45 14.85 -6.53
C PRO A 51 18.87 13.96 -7.63
N LYS A 52 19.67 13.06 -8.21
CA LYS A 52 19.21 12.09 -9.23
C LYS A 52 18.18 11.08 -8.69
N LEU A 53 18.09 10.90 -7.38
CA LEU A 53 17.10 10.01 -6.76
C LEU A 53 15.77 10.69 -6.44
N LYS A 54 15.69 12.03 -6.53
CA LYS A 54 14.45 12.75 -6.26
C LYS A 54 13.30 12.29 -7.18
N PRO A 55 13.46 12.20 -8.51
CA PRO A 55 12.36 11.75 -9.39
C PRO A 55 11.88 10.33 -9.07
N VAL A 56 12.78 9.48 -8.56
CA VAL A 56 12.49 8.08 -8.22
C VAL A 56 11.73 7.96 -6.90
N LEU A 57 12.13 8.76 -5.90
CA LEU A 57 11.68 8.61 -4.51
C LEU A 57 10.67 9.67 -4.05
N GLU A 58 10.39 10.70 -4.85
CA GLU A 58 9.49 11.79 -4.43
C GLU A 58 8.08 11.30 -4.09
N ARG A 59 7.57 10.34 -4.86
CA ARG A 59 6.23 9.77 -4.67
C ARG A 59 6.12 8.99 -3.36
N THR A 60 7.26 8.53 -2.82
CA THR A 60 7.39 7.79 -1.56
C THR A 60 8.17 8.56 -0.50
N LEU A 61 8.17 9.90 -0.59
CA LEU A 61 8.76 10.79 0.43
C LEU A 61 10.24 10.51 0.72
N GLY A 62 11.03 10.20 -0.31
CA GLY A 62 12.47 9.93 -0.17
C GLY A 62 12.79 8.56 0.44
N VAL A 63 11.79 7.69 0.62
CA VAL A 63 11.96 6.34 1.17
C VAL A 63 11.78 5.33 0.04
N PRO A 64 12.76 4.45 -0.24
CA PRO A 64 12.55 3.37 -1.21
C PRO A 64 11.52 2.38 -0.65
N VAL A 65 10.52 2.01 -1.46
CA VAL A 65 9.42 1.10 -1.07
C VAL A 65 9.22 -0.03 -2.08
N PHE A 66 9.43 0.25 -3.38
CA PHE A 66 9.12 -0.69 -4.47
C PHE A 66 10.37 -1.19 -5.19
N GLN A 67 10.32 -2.42 -5.71
CA GLN A 67 11.40 -3.03 -6.50
C GLN A 67 11.78 -2.16 -7.70
N GLU A 68 10.78 -1.61 -8.39
CA GLU A 68 10.95 -0.73 -9.54
C GLU A 68 11.75 0.54 -9.17
N GLN A 69 11.55 1.09 -7.97
CA GLN A 69 12.34 2.23 -7.50
C GLN A 69 13.81 1.85 -7.29
N LEU A 70 14.11 0.66 -6.77
CA LEU A 70 15.50 0.22 -6.57
C LEU A 70 16.21 0.01 -7.91
N MET A 71 15.53 -0.56 -8.90
CA MET A 71 16.06 -0.66 -10.26
C MET A 71 16.35 0.74 -10.84
N GLN A 72 15.41 1.68 -10.66
CA GLN A 72 15.61 3.06 -11.10
C GLN A 72 16.73 3.78 -10.35
N MET A 73 16.93 3.50 -9.06
CA MET A 73 18.07 3.99 -8.28
C MET A 73 19.38 3.47 -8.87
N ALA A 74 19.51 2.17 -9.10
CA ALA A 74 20.70 1.57 -9.68
C ALA A 74 21.06 2.16 -11.06
N VAL A 75 20.06 2.44 -11.90
CA VAL A 75 20.28 3.14 -13.19
C VAL A 75 20.68 4.60 -12.98
N ALA A 76 20.01 5.32 -12.08
CA ALA A 76 20.20 6.76 -11.90
C ALA A 76 21.53 7.14 -11.26
N ILE A 77 22.04 6.34 -10.33
CA ILE A 77 23.27 6.65 -9.58
C ILE A 77 24.35 5.57 -9.70
N GLY A 78 24.03 4.38 -10.18
CA GLY A 78 25.00 3.30 -10.40
C GLY A 78 25.40 3.12 -11.86
N ASP A 79 24.87 3.96 -12.77
CA ASP A 79 25.03 3.85 -14.23
C ASP A 79 24.76 2.43 -14.77
N CYS A 80 23.83 1.70 -14.12
CA CYS A 80 23.44 0.38 -14.54
C CYS A 80 22.79 0.40 -15.93
N THR A 81 23.14 -0.58 -16.75
CA THR A 81 22.51 -0.82 -18.06
C THR A 81 21.14 -1.48 -17.89
N ALA A 82 20.40 -1.61 -19.00
CA ALA A 82 19.13 -2.35 -19.01
C ALA A 82 19.31 -3.82 -18.59
N GLU A 83 20.45 -4.43 -18.92
CA GLU A 83 20.78 -5.81 -18.53
C GLU A 83 21.01 -5.92 -17.02
N ASP A 84 21.74 -4.97 -16.42
CA ASP A 84 21.95 -4.94 -14.97
C ASP A 84 20.61 -4.74 -14.23
N ALA A 85 19.75 -3.85 -14.76
CA ALA A 85 18.43 -3.63 -14.19
C ALA A 85 17.57 -4.91 -14.23
N ASP A 86 17.60 -5.68 -15.33
CA ASP A 86 16.92 -6.98 -15.40
C ASP A 86 17.56 -8.01 -14.45
N LEU A 87 18.88 -7.99 -14.26
CA LEU A 87 19.56 -8.83 -13.28
C LEU A 87 19.08 -8.51 -11.85
N LEU A 88 18.99 -7.23 -11.48
CA LEU A 88 18.43 -6.78 -10.21
C LEU A 88 16.97 -7.23 -10.07
N ARG A 89 16.15 -7.07 -11.10
CA ARG A 89 14.75 -7.53 -11.11
C ARG A 89 14.64 -9.02 -10.86
N ARG A 90 15.47 -9.83 -11.52
CA ARG A 90 15.51 -11.30 -11.34
C ARG A 90 16.11 -11.72 -10.01
N ALA A 91 16.88 -10.86 -9.35
CA ALA A 91 17.38 -11.10 -8.01
C ALA A 91 16.27 -10.97 -6.96
N MET A 92 15.29 -10.09 -7.18
CA MET A 92 14.15 -9.90 -6.29
C MET A 92 13.32 -11.19 -6.15
N GLY A 93 13.23 -11.73 -4.93
CA GLY A 93 12.49 -12.97 -4.65
C GLY A 93 13.22 -14.27 -5.02
N SER A 94 14.46 -14.19 -5.51
CA SER A 94 15.28 -15.39 -5.75
C SER A 94 15.98 -15.85 -4.47
N LYS A 95 16.09 -17.18 -4.25
CA LYS A 95 16.93 -17.75 -3.18
C LYS A 95 18.40 -17.32 -3.28
N ARG A 96 18.86 -16.99 -4.50
CA ARG A 96 20.23 -16.50 -4.79
C ARG A 96 20.23 -14.99 -5.11
N GLY A 97 19.23 -14.26 -4.62
CA GLY A 97 19.08 -12.83 -4.90
C GLY A 97 20.26 -12.00 -4.42
N LEU A 98 20.75 -12.25 -3.20
CA LEU A 98 21.91 -11.56 -2.64
C LEU A 98 23.17 -11.77 -3.49
N GLU A 99 23.45 -13.00 -3.92
CA GLU A 99 24.61 -13.30 -4.78
C GLU A 99 24.55 -12.54 -6.12
N ARG A 100 23.36 -12.42 -6.72
CA ARG A 100 23.15 -11.69 -7.98
C ARG A 100 23.27 -10.17 -7.82
N ILE A 101 22.90 -9.63 -6.67
CA ILE A 101 23.12 -8.21 -6.38
C ILE A 101 24.59 -7.95 -6.10
N GLU A 102 25.26 -8.87 -5.38
CA GLU A 102 26.69 -8.76 -5.08
C GLU A 102 27.54 -8.77 -6.35
N SER A 103 27.15 -9.51 -7.40
CA SER A 103 27.84 -9.43 -8.69
C SER A 103 27.79 -8.06 -9.38
N LEU A 104 26.87 -7.17 -8.96
CA LEU A 104 26.79 -5.79 -9.45
C LEU A 104 27.46 -4.78 -8.52
N ARG A 105 28.04 -5.22 -7.41
CA ARG A 105 28.59 -4.35 -6.37
C ARG A 105 29.60 -3.36 -6.93
N GLU A 106 30.68 -3.84 -7.53
CA GLU A 106 31.76 -3.00 -8.05
C GLU A 106 31.24 -1.93 -9.00
N LYS A 107 30.41 -2.34 -9.97
CA LYS A 107 29.76 -1.43 -10.93
C LYS A 107 28.89 -0.37 -10.26
N LEU A 108 28.08 -0.76 -9.27
CA LEU A 108 27.25 0.16 -8.50
C LEU A 108 28.09 1.19 -7.75
N TYR A 109 29.19 0.77 -7.11
CA TYR A 109 30.10 1.69 -6.41
C TYR A 109 30.84 2.62 -7.37
N GLU A 110 31.29 2.13 -8.53
CA GLU A 110 31.92 2.97 -9.56
C GLU A 110 30.95 4.02 -10.11
N GLY A 111 29.71 3.62 -10.38
CA GLY A 111 28.66 4.54 -10.80
C GLY A 111 28.36 5.58 -9.73
N MET A 112 28.23 5.15 -8.47
CA MET A 112 28.01 6.07 -7.34
C MET A 112 29.17 7.06 -7.19
N ALA A 113 30.42 6.60 -7.33
CA ALA A 113 31.59 7.47 -7.27
C ALA A 113 31.61 8.52 -8.38
N ARG A 114 31.16 8.20 -9.60
CA ARG A 114 30.98 9.19 -10.69
C ARG A 114 29.86 10.21 -10.42
N ASN A 115 29.01 9.93 -9.44
CA ASN A 115 27.93 10.79 -8.97
C ASN A 115 28.26 11.43 -7.61
N ASP A 116 29.54 11.50 -7.23
CA ASP A 116 30.01 12.07 -5.96
C ASP A 116 29.42 11.39 -4.71
N LEU A 117 28.98 10.13 -4.84
CA LEU A 117 28.51 9.29 -3.74
C LEU A 117 29.60 8.28 -3.39
N VAL A 118 30.31 8.54 -2.29
CA VAL A 118 31.42 7.70 -1.81
C VAL A 118 31.33 7.48 -0.31
N GLY A 119 32.02 6.46 0.20
CA GLY A 119 32.06 6.15 1.63
C GLY A 119 30.68 5.77 2.19
N GLU A 120 30.35 6.29 3.37
CA GLU A 120 29.17 5.88 4.13
C GLU A 120 27.84 6.09 3.37
N ASP A 121 27.74 7.12 2.53
CA ASP A 121 26.53 7.39 1.74
C ASP A 121 26.31 6.33 0.66
N ALA A 122 27.39 5.92 -0.02
CA ALA A 122 27.36 4.83 -0.99
C ALA A 122 27.04 3.49 -0.32
N ASP A 123 27.68 3.22 0.82
CA ASP A 123 27.44 2.02 1.62
C ASP A 123 25.98 1.93 2.08
N ALA A 124 25.41 3.05 2.54
CA ALA A 124 24.02 3.11 2.99
C ALA A 124 23.03 2.88 1.84
N ILE A 125 23.32 3.36 0.64
CA ILE A 125 22.49 3.11 -0.55
C ILE A 125 22.60 1.64 -0.97
N TYR A 126 23.81 1.09 -1.03
CA TYR A 126 24.04 -0.30 -1.41
C TYR A 126 23.37 -1.26 -0.42
N ALA A 127 23.50 -1.02 0.88
CA ALA A 127 22.84 -1.80 1.92
C ALA A 127 21.31 -1.79 1.75
N LYS A 128 20.71 -0.66 1.36
CA LYS A 128 19.28 -0.60 1.03
C LYS A 128 18.96 -1.46 -0.19
N ILE A 129 19.74 -1.38 -1.27
CA ILE A 129 19.53 -2.22 -2.46
C ILE A 129 19.58 -3.72 -2.10
N GLN A 130 20.58 -4.14 -1.30
CA GLN A 130 20.71 -5.53 -0.86
C GLN A 130 19.56 -5.99 0.03
N ALA A 131 19.18 -5.17 1.01
CA ALA A 131 18.10 -5.49 1.93
C ALA A 131 16.80 -5.78 1.15
N PHE A 132 16.53 -5.00 0.10
CA PHE A 132 15.34 -5.12 -0.73
C PHE A 132 15.23 -6.43 -1.52
N ALA A 133 16.32 -7.17 -1.73
CA ALA A 133 16.28 -8.50 -2.35
C ALA A 133 15.28 -9.45 -1.68
N ASN A 134 15.15 -9.29 -0.35
CA ASN A 134 14.34 -10.16 0.50
C ASN A 134 12.92 -9.63 0.76
N PHE A 135 12.64 -8.33 0.54
CA PHE A 135 11.36 -7.74 0.93
C PHE A 135 10.74 -6.72 -0.03
N GLY A 136 11.37 -6.45 -1.16
CA GLY A 136 10.83 -5.55 -2.18
C GLY A 136 9.42 -5.99 -2.61
N PHE A 137 8.51 -5.03 -2.75
CA PHE A 137 7.21 -5.26 -3.38
C PHE A 137 7.24 -4.73 -4.81
N ALA A 138 6.57 -5.41 -5.73
CA ALA A 138 6.32 -4.85 -7.03
C ALA A 138 5.26 -3.74 -6.92
N GLU A 139 5.57 -2.55 -7.42
CA GLU A 139 4.65 -1.40 -7.48
C GLU A 139 3.43 -1.77 -8.32
N SER A 140 3.63 -2.45 -9.44
CA SER A 140 2.57 -2.95 -10.32
C SER A 140 1.53 -3.83 -9.59
N HIS A 141 2.01 -4.73 -8.72
CA HIS A 141 1.16 -5.58 -7.89
C HIS A 141 0.42 -4.77 -6.82
N SER A 142 1.08 -3.78 -6.23
CA SER A 142 0.45 -2.88 -5.26
C SER A 142 -0.64 -2.00 -5.90
N LEU A 143 -0.42 -1.56 -7.13
CA LEU A 143 -1.40 -0.79 -7.90
C LEU A 143 -2.67 -1.61 -8.18
N SER A 144 -2.52 -2.87 -8.59
CA SER A 144 -3.67 -3.73 -8.88
C SER A 144 -4.48 -4.04 -7.61
N PHE A 145 -3.83 -4.34 -6.48
CA PHE A 145 -4.51 -4.49 -5.20
C PHE A 145 -5.12 -3.19 -4.69
N GLY A 146 -4.45 -2.05 -4.90
CA GLY A 146 -4.95 -0.73 -4.54
C GLY A 146 -6.31 -0.44 -5.16
N LEU A 147 -6.53 -0.86 -6.42
CA LEU A 147 -7.83 -0.72 -7.09
C LEU A 147 -8.93 -1.50 -6.37
N LEU A 148 -8.66 -2.74 -5.96
CA LEU A 148 -9.63 -3.58 -5.24
C LEU A 148 -9.95 -3.00 -3.86
N VAL A 149 -8.93 -2.51 -3.13
CA VAL A 149 -9.11 -1.82 -1.85
C VAL A 149 -9.96 -0.57 -2.02
N TYR A 150 -9.66 0.26 -3.02
CA TYR A 150 -10.43 1.47 -3.29
C TYR A 150 -11.89 1.14 -3.66
N ALA A 151 -12.11 0.24 -4.61
CA ALA A 151 -13.45 -0.14 -5.06
C ALA A 151 -14.28 -0.75 -3.93
N SER A 152 -13.73 -1.68 -3.15
CA SER A 152 -14.42 -2.27 -2.00
C SER A 152 -14.71 -1.25 -0.91
N SER A 153 -13.78 -0.33 -0.61
CA SER A 153 -13.99 0.75 0.36
C SER A 153 -15.06 1.74 -0.10
N TRP A 154 -15.09 2.05 -1.40
CA TRP A 154 -16.10 2.92 -2.00
C TRP A 154 -17.50 2.29 -1.89
N ILE A 155 -17.64 1.00 -2.24
CA ILE A 155 -18.91 0.29 -2.10
C ILE A 155 -19.31 0.19 -0.62
N LYS A 156 -18.36 -0.07 0.29
CA LYS A 156 -18.63 -0.08 1.72
C LYS A 156 -19.13 1.27 2.23
N LEU A 157 -18.57 2.38 1.74
CA LEU A 157 -18.97 3.74 2.14
C LEU A 157 -20.35 4.13 1.59
N HIS A 158 -20.60 3.87 0.30
CA HIS A 158 -21.79 4.37 -0.39
C HIS A 158 -22.98 3.39 -0.40
N TYR A 159 -22.71 2.09 -0.33
CA TYR A 159 -23.71 1.02 -0.40
C TYR A 159 -23.43 -0.08 0.63
N PRO A 160 -23.35 0.24 1.94
CA PRO A 160 -22.93 -0.71 2.97
C PRO A 160 -23.84 -1.95 3.07
N ALA A 161 -25.14 -1.83 2.79
CA ALA A 161 -26.07 -2.95 2.75
C ALA A 161 -25.75 -3.93 1.61
N ALA A 162 -25.52 -3.41 0.40
CA ALA A 162 -25.14 -4.22 -0.75
C ALA A 162 -23.75 -4.85 -0.57
N PHE A 163 -22.81 -4.10 0.03
CA PHE A 163 -21.50 -4.61 0.38
C PHE A 163 -21.59 -5.82 1.33
N LEU A 164 -22.36 -5.69 2.42
CA LEU A 164 -22.59 -6.79 3.36
C LEU A 164 -23.24 -7.99 2.67
N ALA A 165 -24.31 -7.78 1.89
CA ALA A 165 -25.01 -8.87 1.20
C ALA A 165 -24.05 -9.63 0.26
N GLY A 166 -23.22 -8.90 -0.50
CA GLY A 166 -22.18 -9.50 -1.34
C GLY A 166 -21.18 -10.34 -0.55
N LEU A 167 -20.69 -9.84 0.58
CA LEU A 167 -19.76 -10.57 1.44
C LEU A 167 -20.36 -11.83 2.07
N LEU A 168 -21.64 -11.79 2.47
CA LEU A 168 -22.36 -12.95 3.00
C LEU A 168 -22.58 -14.03 1.93
N ARG A 169 -22.89 -13.62 0.70
CA ARG A 169 -23.08 -14.53 -0.44
C ARG A 169 -21.80 -15.23 -0.88
N ALA A 170 -20.65 -14.60 -0.65
CA ALA A 170 -19.36 -15.13 -1.03
C ALA A 170 -18.73 -16.04 0.05
N GLN A 171 -19.46 -16.37 1.13
CA GLN A 171 -18.97 -17.29 2.15
C GLN A 171 -18.91 -18.75 1.66
N PRO A 172 -17.94 -19.55 2.14
CA PRO A 172 -16.90 -19.20 3.12
C PRO A 172 -15.76 -18.38 2.48
N MET A 173 -15.46 -17.20 3.01
CA MET A 173 -14.37 -16.34 2.50
C MET A 173 -13.87 -15.35 3.56
N GLY A 174 -12.57 -15.08 3.53
CA GLY A 174 -11.93 -14.01 4.29
C GLY A 174 -11.64 -14.37 5.76
N PHE A 175 -11.27 -13.35 6.53
CA PHE A 175 -10.85 -13.48 7.94
C PHE A 175 -11.99 -13.24 8.96
N TYR A 176 -13.12 -12.69 8.51
CA TYR A 176 -14.21 -12.25 9.38
C TYR A 176 -15.41 -13.17 9.25
N SER A 177 -15.97 -13.59 10.39
CA SER A 177 -17.19 -14.39 10.41
C SER A 177 -18.40 -13.58 9.92
N PRO A 178 -19.47 -14.24 9.44
CA PRO A 178 -20.73 -13.57 9.12
C PRO A 178 -21.25 -12.68 10.26
N ALA A 179 -21.12 -13.12 11.51
CA ALA A 179 -21.53 -12.36 12.68
C ALA A 179 -20.73 -11.05 12.84
N THR A 180 -19.42 -11.08 12.62
CA THR A 180 -18.57 -9.89 12.65
C THR A 180 -18.97 -8.89 11.55
N LEU A 181 -19.22 -9.38 10.34
CA LEU A 181 -19.63 -8.54 9.20
C LEU A 181 -20.98 -7.87 9.45
N VAL A 182 -21.97 -8.61 9.96
CA VAL A 182 -23.28 -8.07 10.32
C VAL A 182 -23.18 -7.03 11.43
N SER A 183 -22.35 -7.27 12.44
CA SER A 183 -22.11 -6.32 13.54
C SER A 183 -21.49 -5.01 13.03
N ASP A 184 -20.49 -5.11 12.15
CA ASP A 184 -19.85 -3.95 11.51
C ASP A 184 -20.87 -3.13 10.70
N ALA A 185 -21.66 -3.78 9.84
CA ALA A 185 -22.65 -3.10 9.02
C ALA A 185 -23.72 -2.36 9.86
N ARG A 186 -24.18 -2.96 10.97
CA ARG A 186 -25.10 -2.30 11.90
C ARG A 186 -24.51 -1.04 12.53
N ARG A 187 -23.22 -1.06 12.89
CA ARG A 187 -22.50 0.14 13.38
C ARG A 187 -22.38 1.23 12.32
N HIS A 188 -22.44 0.85 11.04
CA HIS A 188 -22.44 1.77 9.90
C HIS A 188 -23.87 2.12 9.41
N GLY A 189 -24.90 1.86 10.21
CA GLY A 189 -26.27 2.30 9.93
C GLY A 189 -27.10 1.35 9.06
N VAL A 190 -26.62 0.14 8.76
CA VAL A 190 -27.41 -0.86 8.02
C VAL A 190 -28.41 -1.54 8.95
N GLU A 191 -29.71 -1.46 8.64
CA GLU A 191 -30.73 -2.32 9.24
C GLU A 191 -30.53 -3.76 8.73
N VAL A 192 -30.26 -4.69 9.64
CA VAL A 192 -30.08 -6.11 9.30
C VAL A 192 -31.17 -6.93 9.97
N ARG A 193 -32.06 -7.49 9.14
CA ARG A 193 -33.14 -8.39 9.55
C ARG A 193 -32.66 -9.83 9.71
N ARG A 194 -33.38 -10.59 10.51
CA ARG A 194 -33.17 -12.05 10.65
C ARG A 194 -33.75 -12.78 9.44
N PRO A 195 -33.34 -14.01 9.16
CA PRO A 195 -34.01 -14.86 8.18
C PRO A 195 -35.50 -14.98 8.49
N ASP A 196 -36.30 -14.96 7.44
CA ASP A 196 -37.76 -15.05 7.47
C ASP A 196 -38.24 -16.09 6.45
N LEU A 197 -39.14 -16.98 6.87
CA LEU A 197 -39.60 -18.12 6.05
C LEU A 197 -40.41 -17.70 4.83
N HIS A 198 -41.05 -16.54 4.87
CA HIS A 198 -41.94 -16.05 3.81
C HIS A 198 -41.28 -15.04 2.89
N ALA A 199 -40.28 -14.30 3.39
CA ALA A 199 -39.61 -13.23 2.65
C ALA A 199 -38.20 -13.58 2.17
N SER A 200 -37.46 -14.45 2.87
CA SER A 200 -36.05 -14.70 2.54
C SER A 200 -35.86 -15.64 1.36
N GLY A 201 -34.93 -15.29 0.48
CA GLY A 201 -34.40 -16.21 -0.54
C GLY A 201 -33.24 -17.06 -0.04
N VAL A 202 -32.66 -17.86 -0.94
CA VAL A 202 -31.47 -18.71 -0.65
C VAL A 202 -30.25 -17.86 -0.26
N TRP A 203 -30.14 -16.65 -0.80
CA TRP A 203 -29.01 -15.75 -0.63
C TRP A 203 -29.39 -14.51 0.17
N ALA A 204 -28.41 -13.95 0.90
CA ALA A 204 -28.56 -12.63 1.50
C ALA A 204 -28.86 -11.58 0.42
N GLY A 205 -29.92 -10.80 0.62
CA GLY A 205 -30.40 -9.77 -0.31
C GLY A 205 -30.50 -8.40 0.35
N VAL A 206 -30.98 -7.44 -0.42
CA VAL A 206 -31.35 -6.10 0.06
C VAL A 206 -32.80 -5.85 -0.28
N GLU A 207 -33.51 -5.16 0.61
CA GLU A 207 -34.89 -4.74 0.39
C GLU A 207 -35.03 -3.24 0.72
N PRO A 208 -35.97 -2.52 0.06
CA PRO A 208 -36.25 -1.14 0.40
C PRO A 208 -36.68 -1.01 1.86
N VAL A 209 -36.12 -0.04 2.57
CA VAL A 209 -36.57 0.29 3.91
C VAL A 209 -37.90 1.06 3.78
N LEU A 210 -39.01 0.40 4.11
CA LEU A 210 -40.32 1.02 4.20
C LEU A 210 -40.40 1.81 5.52
N SER A 211 -39.82 3.00 5.54
CA SER A 211 -39.79 3.91 6.68
C SER A 211 -40.09 5.33 6.21
N ASP A 212 -40.98 6.04 6.91
CA ASP A 212 -41.24 7.47 6.69
C ASP A 212 -40.04 8.35 7.08
N ARG A 213 -39.05 7.79 7.80
CA ARG A 213 -37.79 8.47 8.10
C ARG A 213 -36.80 8.26 6.95
N MET A 214 -36.45 9.35 6.28
CA MET A 214 -35.32 9.40 5.36
C MET A 214 -34.03 9.04 6.12
N PRO A 215 -33.24 8.06 5.66
CA PRO A 215 -31.95 7.78 6.27
C PRO A 215 -31.05 9.01 6.16
N THR A 216 -30.51 9.44 7.29
CA THR A 216 -29.53 10.53 7.34
C THR A 216 -28.13 9.98 7.02
N PRO A 217 -27.30 10.70 6.25
CA PRO A 217 -25.90 10.34 6.07
C PRO A 217 -25.21 10.12 7.42
N THR A 218 -24.46 9.03 7.56
CA THR A 218 -23.69 8.69 8.77
C THR A 218 -22.22 9.11 8.69
N GLY A 219 -21.77 9.57 7.51
CA GLY A 219 -20.44 10.12 7.30
C GLY A 219 -20.32 11.56 7.84
N MET A 220 -19.09 12.03 8.03
CA MET A 220 -18.84 13.44 8.35
C MET A 220 -19.10 14.29 7.10
N ASP A 221 -19.81 15.41 7.22
CA ASP A 221 -20.05 16.32 6.08
C ASP A 221 -18.76 16.74 5.37
N ALA A 222 -17.69 16.94 6.15
CA ALA A 222 -16.36 17.25 5.64
C ALA A 222 -15.85 16.22 4.62
N CYS A 223 -16.24 14.94 4.70
CA CYS A 223 -15.85 13.90 3.74
C CYS A 223 -16.42 14.13 2.33
N THR A 224 -17.43 14.99 2.18
CA THR A 224 -18.00 15.34 0.86
C THR A 224 -17.19 16.42 0.15
N HIS A 225 -16.28 17.10 0.84
CA HIS A 225 -15.47 18.16 0.25
C HIS A 225 -14.52 17.57 -0.80
N ARG A 226 -14.50 18.18 -2.00
CA ARG A 226 -13.61 17.76 -3.10
C ARG A 226 -12.13 17.82 -2.70
N ILE A 227 -11.77 18.77 -1.84
CA ILE A 227 -10.44 18.94 -1.28
C ILE A 227 -10.52 18.53 0.18
N GLN A 228 -9.90 17.40 0.50
CA GLN A 228 -9.71 16.96 1.88
C GLN A 228 -8.41 17.55 2.41
N PRO A 229 -8.36 18.07 3.66
CA PRO A 229 -7.10 18.45 4.27
C PRO A 229 -6.18 17.22 4.37
N PRO A 230 -4.85 17.40 4.30
CA PRO A 230 -3.89 16.32 4.49
C PRO A 230 -4.16 15.57 5.80
#